data_AF-A0A932C9F0-F1
#
_entry.id   AF-A0A932C9F0-F1
#
_cell.length_a   1.000
_cell.length_b   1.000
_cell.length_c   1.000
_cell.angle_alpha   90.00
_cell.angle_beta   90.00
_cell.angle_gamma   90.00
#
_symmetry.space_group_name_H-M   'P 1'
#
loop_
_entity.id
_entity.type
_entity.pdbx_description
1 polymer ?
#
loop_
_entity_poly.entity_id
_entity_poly.type
_entity_poly.pdbx_seq_one_letter_code
_entity_poly.pdbx_strand_id
1 'polypeptide(L)'
;LEEYWFETSDELEFVRKNPETGKIENWFPPRSTRIASSLWLDVHAYENQKLYPTAKHEDFIERILAFASRPGSLVLDCFVGSGTTSAVAQRLGRRWIGCDINRGSIQTTAKRLQSVMREQVEKFAKRPAPVAQAALPMDPEGSDPEPNVAPEPAQLSFSVWRVNDYDLQIQHNEAVNLACEHIGIERTRADGFFDGTLSKHLAKIIPFDHALSPVDLEELRRELDSRPDEDREITLVCLGIEIAARGWVDDWNRLRKGKNAANRLHVIELRSDETYGAFIRHEPASARMRIARKGPRVTVVIEDFVSPSIIERLRQQAGVLQPKIDDWRAMVDSVAIDSNWNGSVFNVALSDTPEKKTDLVKGSYEIDIQSKQTTVAVRITDMLGEEVLVTTSV
;
A
#
# COMPACT_ATOMS: atom_id res chain seq x y z
N LEU A 1 -32.97 22.35 37.46
CA LEU A 1 -31.88 22.06 36.50
C LEU A 1 -30.61 21.80 37.27
N GLU A 2 -30.04 22.82 37.92
CA GLU A 2 -28.85 22.65 38.77
C GLU A 2 -29.06 21.63 39.90
N GLU A 3 -30.17 21.70 40.65
CA GLU A 3 -30.53 20.67 41.65
C GLU A 3 -30.70 19.26 41.06
N TYR A 4 -31.33 19.15 39.88
CA TYR A 4 -31.55 17.86 39.21
C TYR A 4 -30.23 17.22 38.73
N TRP A 5 -29.34 18.01 38.13
CA TRP A 5 -28.02 17.54 37.70
C TRP A 5 -27.13 17.17 38.90
N PHE A 6 -27.26 17.92 40.01
CA PHE A 6 -26.54 17.61 41.25
C PHE A 6 -27.03 16.31 41.89
N GLU A 7 -28.33 16.00 41.81
CA GLU A 7 -28.91 14.77 42.37
C GLU A 7 -28.74 13.52 41.49
N THR A 8 -28.74 13.68 40.16
CA THR A 8 -28.74 12.53 39.23
C THR A 8 -27.37 12.20 38.64
N SER A 9 -26.37 13.08 38.78
CA SER A 9 -25.04 12.96 38.13
C SER A 9 -25.05 12.90 36.60
N ASP A 10 -26.22 13.02 35.96
CA ASP A 10 -26.40 12.99 34.51
C ASP A 10 -26.74 14.39 33.98
N GLU A 11 -25.89 14.93 33.11
CA GLU A 11 -26.16 16.18 32.37
C GLU A 11 -27.13 15.91 31.21
N LEU A 12 -28.40 15.71 31.51
CA LEU A 12 -29.44 15.59 30.48
C LEU A 12 -29.78 16.97 29.89
N GLU A 13 -29.84 17.05 28.56
CA GLU A 13 -30.27 18.23 27.81
C GLU A 13 -31.79 18.20 27.65
N PHE A 14 -32.54 18.94 28.49
CA PHE A 14 -34.01 18.97 28.40
C PHE A 14 -34.65 20.37 28.49
N VAL A 15 -33.87 21.41 28.80
CA VAL A 15 -34.38 22.79 28.91
C VAL A 15 -33.29 23.82 28.57
N ARG A 16 -33.56 24.72 27.60
CA ARG A 16 -32.73 25.92 27.36
C ARG A 16 -33.36 27.14 28.03
N LYS A 17 -32.62 27.78 28.95
CA LYS A 17 -32.97 29.10 29.50
C LYS A 17 -32.40 30.20 28.62
N ASN A 18 -33.17 31.26 28.40
CA ASN A 18 -32.68 32.49 27.80
C ASN A 18 -31.67 33.15 28.77
N PRO A 19 -30.43 33.45 28.33
CA PRO A 19 -29.41 34.04 29.19
C PRO A 19 -29.76 35.43 29.74
N GLU A 20 -30.57 36.21 28.99
CA GLU A 20 -30.91 37.59 29.33
C GLU A 20 -32.16 37.68 30.21
N THR A 21 -33.14 36.80 29.98
CA THR A 21 -34.45 36.87 30.65
C THR A 21 -34.65 35.80 31.72
N GLY A 22 -33.79 34.77 31.77
CA GLY A 22 -33.90 33.63 32.68
C GLY A 22 -35.10 32.71 32.40
N LYS A 23 -35.93 33.02 31.39
CA LYS A 23 -37.13 32.26 31.04
C LYS A 23 -36.78 31.04 30.18
N ILE A 24 -37.59 30.00 30.32
CA ILE A 24 -37.46 28.76 29.55
C ILE A 24 -38.05 29.01 28.16
N GLU A 25 -37.25 28.82 27.11
CA GLU A 25 -37.69 29.10 25.74
C GLU A 25 -37.86 27.86 24.87
N ASN A 26 -37.24 26.72 25.21
CA ASN A 26 -37.39 25.49 24.44
C ASN A 26 -37.41 24.26 25.36
N TRP A 27 -38.45 23.43 25.20
CA TRP A 27 -38.59 22.12 25.85
C TRP A 27 -38.27 21.03 24.83
N PHE A 28 -37.24 20.23 25.11
CA PHE A 28 -36.96 19.02 24.34
C PHE A 28 -37.12 17.81 25.27
N PRO A 29 -37.63 16.66 24.78
CA PRO A 29 -37.63 15.44 25.58
C PRO A 29 -36.19 15.11 26.00
N PRO A 30 -35.95 14.58 27.23
CA PRO A 30 -34.62 14.22 27.68
C PRO A 30 -33.94 13.28 26.68
N ARG A 31 -32.75 13.65 26.22
CA ARG A 31 -31.93 12.80 25.35
C ARG A 31 -30.66 12.44 26.10
N SER A 32 -30.29 11.17 26.05
CA SER A 32 -28.98 10.67 26.49
C SER A 32 -27.87 10.96 25.47
N THR A 33 -28.22 11.55 24.32
CA THR A 33 -27.31 11.81 23.20
C THR A 33 -27.43 13.25 22.72
N ARG A 34 -26.30 13.91 22.48
CA ARG A 34 -26.23 15.23 21.82
C ARG A 34 -25.93 15.07 20.34
N ILE A 35 -26.50 15.94 19.50
CA ILE A 35 -26.08 16.03 18.09
C ILE A 35 -24.69 16.65 18.07
N ALA A 36 -23.72 15.97 17.44
CA ALA A 36 -22.38 16.50 17.30
C ALA A 36 -22.38 17.79 16.45
N SER A 37 -21.69 18.82 16.92
CA SER A 37 -21.49 20.06 16.15
C SER A 37 -20.35 19.90 15.13
N SER A 38 -20.09 20.91 14.32
CA SER A 38 -18.90 20.98 13.45
C SER A 38 -17.66 21.55 14.14
N LEU A 39 -17.74 21.91 15.43
CA LEU A 39 -16.64 22.42 16.25
C LEU A 39 -16.32 21.40 17.35
N TRP A 40 -15.29 20.59 17.15
CA TRP A 40 -14.90 19.53 18.08
C TRP A 40 -13.80 20.02 19.01
N LEU A 41 -14.16 20.36 20.24
CA LEU A 41 -13.24 20.76 21.31
C LEU A 41 -12.95 19.64 22.31
N ASP A 42 -13.68 18.52 22.19
CA ASP A 42 -13.69 17.38 23.11
C ASP A 42 -12.80 16.22 22.65
N VAL A 43 -12.16 16.33 21.48
CA VAL A 43 -11.27 15.30 20.94
C VAL A 43 -9.99 15.94 20.42
N HIS A 44 -8.85 15.32 20.72
CA HIS A 44 -7.55 15.79 20.24
C HIS A 44 -7.37 15.43 18.77
N ALA A 45 -6.94 16.38 17.94
CA ALA A 45 -6.71 16.11 16.52
C ALA A 45 -5.38 15.36 16.26
N TYR A 46 -4.37 15.58 17.11
CA TYR A 46 -3.02 15.06 16.93
C TYR A 46 -2.57 14.24 18.13
N GLU A 47 -1.81 13.19 17.86
CA GLU A 47 -1.11 12.39 18.84
C GLU A 47 0.32 12.90 18.95
N ASN A 48 0.80 13.20 20.17
CA ASN A 48 2.15 13.73 20.36
C ASN A 48 3.18 12.58 20.41
N GLN A 49 3.28 11.80 19.32
CA GLN A 49 4.22 10.68 19.24
C GLN A 49 5.60 11.12 18.75
N LYS A 50 6.65 10.58 19.39
CA LYS A 50 8.05 10.83 19.00
C LYS A 50 8.40 10.34 17.58
N LEU A 51 7.71 9.31 17.08
CA LEU A 51 8.04 8.67 15.81
C LEU A 51 7.37 9.34 14.60
N TYR A 52 6.16 9.87 14.76
CA TYR A 52 5.40 10.57 13.73
C TYR A 52 4.75 11.82 14.32
N PRO A 53 5.41 13.00 14.24
CA PRO A 53 4.94 14.23 14.87
C PRO A 53 3.56 14.71 14.39
N THR A 54 3.16 14.28 13.19
CA THR A 54 1.91 14.70 12.53
C THR A 54 0.82 13.63 12.57
N ALA A 55 1.02 12.55 13.34
CA ALA A 55 0.03 11.49 13.51
C ALA A 55 -1.28 12.06 14.07
N LYS A 56 -2.39 11.70 13.43
CA LYS A 56 -3.73 12.01 13.96
C LYS A 56 -4.04 11.10 15.15
N HIS A 57 -4.74 11.63 16.13
CA HIS A 57 -5.23 10.85 17.28
C HIS A 57 -6.29 9.83 16.81
N GLU A 58 -6.31 8.65 17.41
CA GLU A 58 -7.23 7.58 16.99
C GLU A 58 -8.70 7.97 17.19
N ASP A 59 -9.07 8.49 18.36
CA ASP A 59 -10.45 8.92 18.69
C ASP A 59 -11.03 9.92 17.67
N PHE A 60 -10.18 10.81 17.14
CA PHE A 60 -10.60 11.78 16.13
C PHE A 60 -10.98 11.08 14.82
N ILE A 61 -10.15 10.14 14.37
CA ILE A 61 -10.41 9.35 13.18
C ILE A 61 -11.58 8.39 13.40
N GLU A 62 -11.70 7.79 14.58
CA GLU A 62 -12.80 6.90 14.94
C GLU A 62 -14.15 7.62 14.83
N ARG A 63 -14.24 8.85 15.37
CA ARG A 63 -15.43 9.68 15.24
C ARG A 63 -15.79 9.94 13.77
N ILE A 64 -14.82 10.27 12.93
CA ILE A 64 -15.03 10.51 11.49
C ILE A 64 -15.55 9.23 10.82
N LEU A 65 -14.90 8.09 11.03
CA LEU A 65 -15.25 6.84 10.36
C LEU A 65 -16.57 6.25 10.87
N ALA A 66 -16.88 6.40 12.16
CA ALA A 66 -18.14 5.99 12.75
C ALA A 66 -19.32 6.79 12.17
N PHE A 67 -19.14 8.09 11.96
CA PHE A 67 -20.16 8.96 11.36
C PHE A 67 -20.28 8.77 9.84
N ALA A 68 -19.16 8.62 9.12
CA ALA A 68 -19.14 8.68 7.66
C ALA A 68 -19.18 7.31 6.95
N SER A 69 -19.15 6.19 7.69
CA SER A 69 -19.09 4.85 7.10
C SER A 69 -19.76 3.77 7.96
N ARG A 70 -20.15 2.66 7.33
CA ARG A 70 -20.68 1.47 8.01
C ARG A 70 -19.62 0.36 8.08
N PRO A 71 -19.75 -0.62 8.99
CA PRO A 71 -18.95 -1.85 8.91
C PRO A 71 -18.98 -2.47 7.51
N GLY A 72 -17.85 -2.98 7.03
CA GLY A 72 -17.67 -3.53 5.68
C GLY A 72 -17.42 -2.49 4.56
N SER A 73 -17.65 -1.19 4.81
CA SER A 73 -17.30 -0.12 3.85
C SER A 73 -15.80 -0.09 3.55
N LEU A 74 -15.43 0.46 2.38
CA LEU A 74 -14.04 0.67 1.97
C LEU A 74 -13.61 2.11 2.26
N VAL A 75 -12.50 2.27 2.99
CA VAL A 75 -11.88 3.56 3.33
C VAL A 75 -10.60 3.75 2.50
N LEU A 76 -10.40 4.92 1.90
CA LEU A 76 -9.19 5.26 1.16
C LEU A 76 -8.45 6.40 1.86
N ASP A 77 -7.15 6.23 2.06
CA ASP A 77 -6.24 7.27 2.53
C ASP A 77 -4.98 7.32 1.66
N CYS A 78 -4.85 8.35 0.83
CA CYS A 78 -3.71 8.50 -0.09
C CYS A 78 -2.47 9.13 0.56
N PHE A 79 -2.53 9.46 1.85
CA PHE A 79 -1.45 10.06 2.63
C PHE A 79 -1.36 9.38 4.00
N VAL A 80 -1.29 8.06 3.98
CA VAL A 80 -1.57 7.21 5.15
C VAL A 80 -0.57 7.42 6.30
N GLY A 81 0.68 7.82 6.00
CA GLY A 81 1.67 8.21 7.00
C GLY A 81 1.91 7.14 8.07
N SER A 82 1.45 7.43 9.29
CA SER A 82 1.58 6.54 10.46
C SER A 82 0.53 5.42 10.54
N GLY A 83 -0.39 5.34 9.58
CA GLY A 83 -1.38 4.27 9.52
C GLY A 83 -2.62 4.48 10.38
N THR A 84 -2.85 5.65 10.97
CA THR A 84 -3.99 5.87 11.89
C THR A 84 -5.32 5.56 11.21
N THR A 85 -5.56 6.07 10.01
CA THR A 85 -6.81 5.82 9.26
C THR A 85 -7.06 4.33 9.03
N SER A 86 -6.06 3.62 8.49
CA SER A 86 -6.16 2.17 8.22
C SER A 86 -6.33 1.36 9.50
N ALA A 87 -5.60 1.70 10.57
CA ALA A 87 -5.68 1.00 11.85
C ALA A 87 -7.07 1.15 12.50
N VAL A 88 -7.61 2.37 12.53
CA VAL A 88 -8.95 2.62 13.07
C VAL A 88 -10.01 1.96 12.18
N ALA A 89 -9.91 2.10 10.85
CA ALA A 89 -10.81 1.41 9.91
C ALA A 89 -10.82 -0.11 10.14
N GLN A 90 -9.64 -0.72 10.30
CA GLN A 90 -9.48 -2.15 10.60
C GLN A 90 -10.18 -2.55 11.92
N ARG A 91 -9.96 -1.79 13.00
CA ARG A 91 -10.60 -2.06 14.31
C ARG A 91 -12.12 -1.97 14.24
N LEU A 92 -12.59 -1.00 13.46
CA LEU A 92 -14.00 -0.73 13.23
C LEU A 92 -14.65 -1.69 12.21
N GLY A 93 -13.95 -2.71 11.72
CA GLY A 93 -14.51 -3.69 10.78
C GLY A 93 -14.76 -3.15 9.38
N ARG A 94 -14.02 -2.11 8.95
CA ARG A 94 -14.03 -1.58 7.58
C ARG A 94 -12.86 -2.17 6.77
N ARG A 95 -13.01 -2.23 5.46
CA ARG A 95 -11.90 -2.45 4.51
C ARG A 95 -11.17 -1.14 4.29
N TRP A 96 -9.91 -1.21 3.88
CA TRP A 96 -9.11 0.00 3.67
C TRP A 96 -8.09 -0.17 2.54
N ILE A 97 -7.74 0.95 1.91
CA ILE A 97 -6.58 1.12 1.02
C ILE A 97 -5.80 2.32 1.55
N GLY A 98 -4.50 2.15 1.78
CA GLY A 98 -3.60 3.19 2.24
C GLY A 98 -2.43 3.36 1.27
N CYS A 99 -2.11 4.59 0.90
CA CYS A 99 -0.97 4.92 0.06
C CYS A 99 -0.09 5.98 0.72
N ASP A 100 1.21 5.90 0.52
CA ASP A 100 2.19 6.93 0.88
C ASP A 100 3.38 6.80 -0.07
N ILE A 101 3.99 7.93 -0.42
CA ILE A 101 5.22 7.95 -1.23
C ILE A 101 6.43 7.49 -0.42
N ASN A 102 6.40 7.67 0.90
CA ASN A 102 7.51 7.34 1.78
C ASN A 102 7.43 5.87 2.20
N ARG A 103 8.42 5.08 1.79
CA ARG A 103 8.53 3.67 2.16
C ARG A 103 8.56 3.44 3.69
N GLY A 104 9.18 4.34 4.45
CA GLY A 104 9.19 4.28 5.92
C GLY A 104 7.80 4.44 6.53
N SER A 105 6.94 5.27 5.93
CA SER A 105 5.52 5.40 6.31
C SER A 105 4.75 4.11 6.05
N ILE A 106 4.95 3.50 4.88
CA ILE A 106 4.35 2.20 4.56
C ILE A 106 4.80 1.11 5.54
N GLN A 107 6.10 1.03 5.85
CA GLN A 107 6.64 0.07 6.83
C GLN A 107 6.05 0.29 8.23
N THR A 108 5.95 1.55 8.69
CA THR A 108 5.34 1.87 9.97
C THR A 108 3.87 1.47 10.02
N THR A 109 3.13 1.80 8.96
CA THR A 109 1.71 1.47 8.80
C THR A 109 1.49 -0.04 8.81
N ALA A 110 2.30 -0.80 8.04
CA ALA A 110 2.22 -2.25 7.97
C ALA A 110 2.43 -2.90 9.35
N LYS A 111 3.46 -2.46 10.11
CA LYS A 111 3.73 -2.97 11.46
C LYS A 111 2.58 -2.69 12.43
N ARG A 112 2.01 -1.49 12.38
CA ARG A 112 0.84 -1.11 13.18
C ARG A 112 -0.36 -2.02 12.86
N LEU A 113 -0.64 -2.24 11.58
CA LEU A 113 -1.75 -3.07 11.13
C LEU A 113 -1.58 -4.54 11.49
N GLN A 114 -0.37 -5.08 11.39
CA GLN A 114 -0.06 -6.44 11.84
C GLN A 114 -0.39 -6.62 13.34
N SER A 115 -0.03 -5.64 14.19
CA SER A 115 -0.39 -5.67 15.61
C SER A 115 -1.90 -5.66 15.82
N VAL A 116 -2.62 -4.75 15.15
CA VAL A 116 -4.08 -4.63 15.24
C VAL A 116 -4.78 -5.92 14.80
N MET A 117 -4.35 -6.52 13.69
CA MET A 117 -4.93 -7.76 13.19
C MET A 117 -4.64 -8.94 14.12
N ARG A 118 -3.42 -9.05 14.67
CA ARG A 118 -3.09 -10.09 15.67
C ARG A 118 -4.00 -10.01 16.89
N GLU A 119 -4.20 -8.80 17.43
CA GLU A 119 -5.12 -8.59 18.55
C GLU A 119 -6.56 -8.99 18.20
N GLN A 120 -7.01 -8.71 16.97
CA GLN A 120 -8.31 -9.17 16.49
C GLN A 120 -8.36 -10.71 16.42
N VAL A 121 -7.39 -11.36 15.77
CA VAL A 121 -7.33 -12.83 15.69
C VAL A 121 -7.43 -13.48 17.07
N GLU A 122 -6.68 -12.98 18.06
CA GLU A 122 -6.72 -13.50 19.43
C GLU A 122 -8.09 -13.32 20.10
N LYS A 123 -8.75 -12.17 19.90
CA LYS A 123 -10.09 -11.90 20.42
C LYS A 123 -11.15 -12.80 19.77
N PHE A 124 -11.05 -13.02 18.47
CA PHE A 124 -11.96 -13.90 17.73
C PHE A 124 -11.75 -15.38 18.09
N ALA A 125 -10.51 -15.84 18.27
CA ALA A 125 -10.23 -17.20 18.70
C ALA A 125 -10.78 -17.53 20.11
N LYS A 126 -10.93 -16.52 20.97
CA LYS A 126 -11.45 -16.66 22.34
C LYS A 126 -12.98 -16.52 22.44
N ARG A 127 -13.68 -16.14 21.35
CA ARG A 127 -15.14 -16.03 21.36
C ARG A 127 -15.76 -17.44 21.39
N PRO A 128 -16.68 -17.74 22.33
CA PRO A 128 -17.44 -18.98 22.26
C PRO A 128 -18.26 -18.99 20.97
N ALA A 129 -18.35 -20.16 20.31
CA ALA A 129 -19.18 -20.33 19.12
C ALA A 129 -20.59 -19.80 19.43
N PRO A 130 -21.24 -19.06 18.50
CA PRO A 130 -22.57 -18.56 18.74
C PRO A 130 -23.48 -19.74 19.07
N VAL A 131 -24.03 -19.72 20.29
CA VAL A 131 -25.12 -20.62 20.64
C VAL A 131 -26.22 -20.31 19.64
N ALA A 132 -26.58 -21.30 18.83
CA ALA A 132 -27.67 -21.19 17.85
C ALA A 132 -29.02 -21.08 18.59
N GLN A 133 -29.22 -19.96 19.27
CA GLN A 133 -30.53 -19.53 19.74
C GLN A 133 -31.10 -18.73 18.59
N ALA A 134 -32.10 -19.32 17.94
CA ALA A 134 -32.77 -18.83 16.73
C ALA A 134 -32.73 -17.31 16.60
N ALA A 135 -31.94 -16.83 15.64
CA ALA A 135 -32.05 -15.46 15.17
C ALA A 135 -33.48 -15.27 14.66
N LEU A 136 -34.32 -14.60 15.45
CA LEU A 136 -35.54 -14.01 14.95
C LEU A 136 -35.14 -13.09 13.79
N PRO A 137 -35.84 -13.12 12.65
CA PRO A 137 -35.49 -12.29 11.50
C PRO A 137 -35.56 -10.82 11.91
N MET A 138 -34.39 -10.20 12.08
CA MET A 138 -34.25 -8.77 12.31
C MET A 138 -34.65 -8.04 11.01
N ASP A 139 -35.50 -7.03 11.15
CA ASP A 139 -35.96 -6.17 10.06
C ASP A 139 -34.77 -5.63 9.23
N PRO A 140 -34.87 -5.54 7.89
CA PRO A 140 -33.75 -5.19 7.01
C PRO A 140 -33.38 -3.69 7.04
N GLU A 141 -34.12 -2.87 7.78
CA GLU A 141 -33.97 -1.41 7.76
C GLU A 141 -33.96 -0.85 9.18
N GLY A 142 -32.77 -0.44 9.65
CA GLY A 142 -32.67 0.63 10.65
C GLY A 142 -32.44 0.27 12.11
N SER A 143 -31.95 -0.92 12.46
CA SER A 143 -31.37 -1.12 13.79
C SER A 143 -29.89 -0.70 13.79
N ASP A 144 -29.57 0.37 14.52
CA ASP A 144 -28.18 0.68 14.85
C ASP A 144 -27.57 -0.55 15.55
N PRO A 145 -26.33 -0.96 15.21
CA PRO A 145 -25.67 -2.07 15.88
C PRO A 145 -25.66 -1.81 17.38
N GLU A 146 -25.95 -2.84 18.20
CA GLU A 146 -25.91 -2.70 19.65
C GLU A 146 -24.59 -2.02 20.07
N PRO A 147 -24.65 -0.98 20.91
CA PRO A 147 -23.54 -0.02 21.11
C PRO A 147 -22.28 -0.61 21.77
N ASN A 148 -22.23 -1.94 21.98
CA ASN A 148 -21.14 -2.60 22.70
C ASN A 148 -20.65 -3.91 22.04
N VAL A 149 -21.09 -4.23 20.82
CA VAL A 149 -20.57 -5.39 20.08
C VAL A 149 -19.52 -4.91 19.08
N ALA A 150 -18.25 -5.22 19.35
CA ALA A 150 -17.17 -4.93 18.41
C ALA A 150 -17.49 -5.59 17.05
N PRO A 151 -17.45 -4.84 15.94
CA PRO A 151 -17.77 -5.35 14.62
C PRO A 151 -16.76 -6.43 14.21
N GLU A 152 -17.21 -7.39 13.40
CA GLU A 152 -16.32 -8.41 12.85
C GLU A 152 -15.30 -7.78 11.88
N PRO A 153 -14.03 -8.22 11.90
CA PRO A 153 -13.00 -7.72 11.01
C PRO A 153 -13.37 -8.11 9.59
N ALA A 154 -13.40 -7.13 8.69
CA ALA A 154 -13.68 -7.36 7.28
C ALA A 154 -12.60 -8.20 6.58
N GLN A 155 -11.38 -8.22 7.13
CA GLN A 155 -10.23 -8.98 6.66
C GLN A 155 -9.24 -9.19 7.80
N LEU A 156 -8.48 -10.29 7.76
CA LEU A 156 -7.41 -10.61 8.73
C LEU A 156 -6.02 -10.61 8.09
N SER A 157 -5.91 -10.08 6.87
CA SER A 157 -4.64 -9.83 6.21
C SER A 157 -4.72 -8.64 5.27
N PHE A 158 -3.55 -8.15 4.88
CA PHE A 158 -3.37 -7.12 3.86
C PHE A 158 -2.15 -7.46 3.02
N SER A 159 -1.99 -6.78 1.89
CA SER A 159 -0.78 -6.85 1.08
C SER A 159 -0.24 -5.45 0.80
N VAL A 160 1.08 -5.35 0.69
CA VAL A 160 1.78 -4.12 0.30
C VAL A 160 2.18 -4.22 -1.18
N TRP A 161 1.82 -3.20 -1.95
CA TRP A 161 2.15 -3.12 -3.38
C TRP A 161 3.11 -1.98 -3.64
N ARG A 162 4.25 -2.26 -4.29
CA ARG A 162 5.13 -1.23 -4.85
C ARG A 162 4.62 -0.88 -6.24
N VAL A 163 3.95 0.26 -6.35
CA VAL A 163 3.34 0.71 -7.63
C VAL A 163 4.33 1.52 -8.47
N ASN A 164 5.22 2.29 -7.83
CA ASN A 164 6.23 3.13 -8.49
C ASN A 164 7.62 2.92 -7.88
N ASP A 165 8.65 3.09 -8.71
CA ASP A 165 10.05 3.03 -8.30
C ASP A 165 10.65 4.44 -8.19
N TYR A 166 10.41 5.10 -7.05
CA TYR A 166 10.88 6.47 -6.81
C TYR A 166 12.39 6.58 -6.54
N ASP A 167 13.12 5.46 -6.37
CA ASP A 167 14.58 5.49 -6.18
C ASP A 167 15.26 6.14 -7.41
N LEU A 168 14.71 5.90 -8.61
CA LEU A 168 15.17 6.49 -9.87
C LEU A 168 14.91 8.00 -9.98
N GLN A 169 13.90 8.52 -9.27
CA GLN A 169 13.62 9.96 -9.23
C GLN A 169 14.65 10.68 -8.35
N ILE A 170 15.03 10.10 -7.22
CA ILE A 170 16.05 10.65 -6.31
C ILE A 170 17.42 10.65 -7.00
N GLN A 171 17.73 9.59 -7.74
CA GLN A 171 18.99 9.43 -8.47
C GLN A 171 18.88 9.79 -9.96
N HIS A 172 17.95 10.67 -10.33
CA HIS A 172 17.60 10.96 -11.73
C HIS A 172 18.82 11.16 -12.64
N ASN A 173 19.76 12.02 -12.25
CA ASN A 173 20.95 12.30 -13.05
C ASN A 173 21.85 11.07 -13.25
N GLU A 174 22.00 10.24 -12.22
CA GLU A 174 22.81 9.02 -12.27
C GLU A 174 22.11 7.98 -13.15
N ALA A 175 20.81 7.77 -12.96
CA ALA A 175 20.01 6.87 -13.76
C ALA A 175 19.99 7.26 -15.24
N VAL A 176 19.86 8.55 -15.56
CA VAL A 176 19.95 9.07 -16.93
C VAL A 176 21.32 8.82 -17.54
N ASN A 177 22.41 9.05 -16.80
CA ASN A 177 23.76 8.80 -17.31
C ASN A 177 23.99 7.30 -17.57
N LEU A 178 23.57 6.43 -16.66
CA LEU A 178 23.68 4.98 -16.84
C LEU A 178 22.83 4.49 -18.02
N ALA A 179 21.63 5.05 -18.21
CA ALA A 179 20.79 4.74 -19.37
C ALA A 179 21.45 5.19 -20.69
N CYS A 180 22.07 6.38 -20.71
CA CYS A 180 22.85 6.83 -21.86
C CYS A 180 24.02 5.89 -22.17
N GLU A 181 24.79 5.49 -21.16
CA GLU A 181 25.92 4.57 -21.33
C GLU A 181 25.46 3.20 -21.83
N HIS A 182 24.37 2.67 -21.28
CA HIS A 182 23.83 1.36 -21.65
C HIS A 182 23.30 1.33 -23.09
N ILE A 183 22.57 2.37 -23.50
CA ILE A 183 21.98 2.45 -24.85
C ILE A 183 23.03 2.91 -25.88
N GLY A 184 24.07 3.62 -25.45
CA GLY A 184 25.05 4.25 -26.33
C GLY A 184 24.61 5.62 -26.85
N ILE A 185 23.88 6.40 -26.03
CA ILE A 185 23.48 7.76 -26.36
C ILE A 185 24.65 8.71 -26.13
N GLU A 186 25.08 9.38 -27.19
CA GLU A 186 26.07 10.44 -27.12
C GLU A 186 25.41 11.73 -26.63
N ARG A 187 25.66 12.06 -25.36
CA ARG A 187 25.07 13.24 -24.72
C ARG A 187 25.54 14.53 -25.37
N THR A 188 24.58 15.40 -25.69
CA THR A 188 24.86 16.73 -26.23
C THR A 188 24.32 17.79 -25.27
N ARG A 189 25.18 18.66 -24.75
CA ARG A 189 24.77 19.77 -23.85
C ARG A 189 24.37 21.04 -24.59
N ALA A 190 24.48 21.04 -25.92
CA ALA A 190 24.16 22.20 -26.76
C ALA A 190 22.67 22.29 -27.11
N ASP A 191 21.93 21.19 -27.01
CA ASP A 191 20.49 21.15 -27.24
C ASP A 191 19.74 21.29 -25.92
N GLY A 192 18.76 22.20 -25.87
CA GLY A 192 17.97 22.46 -24.66
C GLY A 192 16.84 21.46 -24.43
N PHE A 193 16.46 20.69 -25.45
CA PHE A 193 15.34 19.75 -25.40
C PHE A 193 15.82 18.30 -25.51
N PHE A 194 16.65 17.98 -26.50
CA PHE A 194 17.16 16.62 -26.71
C PHE A 194 18.37 16.32 -25.84
N ASP A 195 18.40 15.13 -25.24
CA ASP A 195 19.44 14.72 -24.29
C ASP A 195 20.73 14.26 -25.00
N GLY A 196 20.63 13.91 -26.28
CA GLY A 196 21.77 13.50 -27.10
C GLY A 196 21.37 12.91 -28.44
N THR A 197 22.24 12.09 -28.99
CA THR A 197 22.00 11.35 -30.24
C THR A 197 22.28 9.86 -30.08
N LEU A 198 21.42 9.04 -30.67
CA LEU A 198 21.64 7.61 -30.82
C LEU A 198 21.84 7.30 -32.30
N SER A 199 23.08 7.02 -32.71
CA SER A 199 23.46 6.90 -34.12
C SER A 199 23.08 8.15 -34.92
N LYS A 200 22.05 8.09 -35.78
CA LYS A 200 21.57 9.23 -36.58
C LYS A 200 20.30 9.88 -36.00
N HIS A 201 19.76 9.32 -34.93
CA HIS A 201 18.50 9.77 -34.35
C HIS A 201 18.78 10.75 -33.22
N LEU A 202 17.90 11.74 -33.06
CA LEU A 202 17.84 12.55 -31.85
C LEU A 202 17.30 11.69 -30.71
N ALA A 203 17.96 11.70 -29.56
CA ALA A 203 17.54 10.95 -28.39
C ALA A 203 16.93 11.90 -27.35
N LYS A 204 15.74 11.55 -26.86
CA LYS A 204 15.07 12.23 -25.75
C LYS A 204 14.79 11.23 -24.64
N ILE A 205 15.25 11.54 -23.43
CA ILE A 205 15.02 10.72 -22.26
C ILE A 205 13.84 11.31 -21.50
N ILE A 206 12.79 10.50 -21.37
CA ILE A 206 11.62 10.84 -20.56
C ILE A 206 11.98 10.65 -19.09
N PRO A 207 11.59 11.58 -18.20
CA PRO A 207 11.85 11.44 -16.78
C PRO A 207 11.38 10.08 -16.24
N PHE A 208 12.27 9.42 -15.50
CA PHE A 208 12.07 8.07 -14.97
C PHE A 208 11.12 8.01 -13.76
N ASP A 209 10.39 9.08 -13.46
CA ASP A 209 9.38 9.12 -12.40
C ASP A 209 7.96 8.83 -12.88
N HIS A 210 7.76 8.71 -14.20
CA HIS A 210 6.49 8.30 -14.80
C HIS A 210 6.70 7.48 -16.08
N ALA A 211 5.61 6.89 -16.59
CA ALA A 211 5.60 6.27 -17.90
C ALA A 211 5.41 7.34 -18.99
N LEU A 212 5.95 7.11 -20.19
CA LEU A 212 5.72 7.97 -21.35
C LEU A 212 4.22 8.15 -21.57
N SER A 213 3.79 9.41 -21.51
CA SER A 213 2.40 9.84 -21.56
C SER A 213 2.10 10.63 -22.83
N PRO A 214 0.81 10.84 -23.18
CA PRO A 214 0.44 11.73 -24.27
C PRO A 214 0.89 13.19 -24.07
N VAL A 215 1.11 13.62 -22.83
CA VAL A 215 1.58 14.99 -22.51
C VAL A 215 3.01 15.18 -23.00
N ASP A 216 3.89 14.21 -22.75
CA ASP A 216 5.29 14.23 -23.21
C ASP A 216 5.38 14.25 -24.74
N LEU A 217 4.51 13.48 -25.40
CA LEU A 217 4.43 13.41 -26.86
C LEU A 217 3.91 14.71 -27.48
N GLU A 218 2.99 15.39 -26.81
CA GLU A 218 2.50 16.70 -27.22
C GLU A 218 3.57 17.79 -27.03
N GLU A 219 4.38 17.71 -25.98
CA GLU A 219 5.55 18.58 -25.79
C GLU A 219 6.59 18.35 -26.90
N LEU A 220 6.92 17.09 -27.20
CA LEU A 220 7.79 16.73 -28.33
C LEU A 220 7.26 17.27 -29.65
N ARG A 221 5.95 17.15 -29.91
CA ARG A 221 5.35 17.70 -31.14
C ARG A 221 5.58 19.20 -31.24
N ARG A 222 5.31 19.96 -30.17
CA ARG A 222 5.49 21.42 -30.16
C ARG A 222 6.94 21.81 -30.39
N GLU A 223 7.87 21.06 -29.82
CA GLU A 223 9.30 21.29 -30.06
C GLU A 223 9.65 21.05 -31.53
N LEU A 224 9.18 19.96 -32.13
CA LEU A 224 9.41 19.66 -33.55
C LEU A 224 8.78 20.70 -34.48
N ASP A 225 7.57 21.18 -34.17
CA ASP A 225 6.91 22.25 -34.93
C ASP A 225 7.73 23.56 -34.90
N SER A 226 8.54 23.78 -33.85
CA SER A 226 9.46 24.92 -33.76
C SER A 226 10.78 24.74 -34.52
N ARG A 227 11.04 23.52 -35.04
CA ARG A 227 12.26 23.11 -35.74
C ARG A 227 11.95 22.60 -37.16
N PRO A 228 11.55 23.48 -38.10
CA PRO A 228 11.05 23.08 -39.41
C PRO A 228 12.10 22.39 -40.31
N ASP A 229 13.39 22.61 -40.05
CA ASP A 229 14.50 22.01 -40.81
C ASP A 229 14.96 20.66 -40.21
N GLU A 230 14.35 20.20 -39.12
CA GLU A 230 14.73 18.95 -38.47
C GLU A 230 14.05 17.76 -39.14
N ASP A 231 14.82 16.97 -39.89
CA ASP A 231 14.31 15.78 -40.58
C ASP A 231 14.67 14.46 -39.88
N ARG A 232 15.52 14.49 -38.85
CA ARG A 232 15.98 13.29 -38.17
C ARG A 232 14.86 12.56 -37.46
N GLU A 233 15.00 11.25 -37.39
CA GLU A 233 14.15 10.39 -36.56
C GLU A 233 14.47 10.63 -35.08
N ILE A 234 13.47 10.42 -34.23
CA ILE A 234 13.55 10.66 -32.79
C ILE A 234 13.45 9.33 -32.05
N THR A 235 14.34 9.10 -31.11
CA THR A 235 14.31 7.97 -30.18
C THR A 235 13.94 8.47 -28.80
N LEU A 236 12.80 8.01 -28.30
CA LEU A 236 12.32 8.28 -26.95
C LEU A 236 12.75 7.12 -26.04
N VAL A 237 13.43 7.43 -24.95
CA VAL A 237 13.82 6.45 -23.93
C VAL A 237 12.96 6.67 -22.70
N CYS A 238 12.24 5.64 -22.26
CA CYS A 238 11.38 5.71 -21.09
C CYS A 238 11.45 4.43 -20.25
N LEU A 239 11.01 4.50 -18.99
CA LEU A 239 10.88 3.30 -18.16
C LEU A 239 9.68 2.43 -18.56
N GLY A 240 8.61 3.07 -19.02
CA GLY A 240 7.37 2.41 -19.42
C GLY A 240 6.57 3.33 -20.34
N ILE A 241 5.50 2.82 -20.95
CA ILE A 241 4.63 3.59 -21.83
C ILE A 241 3.16 3.34 -21.51
N GLU A 242 2.38 4.42 -21.45
CA GLU A 242 0.93 4.33 -21.30
C GLU A 242 0.26 3.77 -22.57
N ILE A 243 -0.88 3.09 -22.41
CA ILE A 243 -1.65 2.56 -23.55
C ILE A 243 -2.04 3.69 -24.52
N ALA A 244 -2.44 4.85 -23.99
CA ALA A 244 -2.81 6.00 -24.79
C ALA A 244 -1.61 6.59 -25.55
N ALA A 245 -0.44 6.68 -24.91
CA ALA A 245 0.79 7.15 -25.54
C ALA A 245 1.23 6.21 -26.67
N ARG A 246 1.09 4.89 -26.47
CA ARG A 246 1.40 3.90 -27.51
C ARG A 246 0.52 4.09 -28.75
N GLY A 247 -0.78 4.24 -28.58
CA GLY A 247 -1.70 4.55 -29.69
C GLY A 247 -1.35 5.86 -30.40
N TRP A 248 -0.95 6.88 -29.65
CA TRP A 248 -0.52 8.16 -30.21
C TRP A 248 0.73 8.02 -31.09
N VAL A 249 1.75 7.29 -30.63
CA VAL A 249 2.99 7.05 -31.39
C VAL A 249 2.70 6.28 -32.67
N ASP A 250 1.83 5.28 -32.61
CA ASP A 250 1.40 4.50 -33.78
C ASP A 250 0.71 5.39 -34.82
N ASP A 251 -0.19 6.27 -34.39
CA ASP A 251 -0.87 7.22 -35.25
C ASP A 251 0.10 8.24 -35.87
N TRP A 252 1.01 8.79 -35.07
CA TRP A 252 2.06 9.71 -35.52
C TRP A 252 2.92 9.09 -36.63
N ASN A 253 3.38 7.86 -36.41
CA ASN A 253 4.22 7.12 -37.34
C ASN A 253 3.46 6.63 -38.58
N ARG A 254 2.15 6.36 -38.45
CA ARG A 254 1.28 5.98 -39.57
C ARG A 254 1.14 7.10 -40.60
N LEU A 255 1.05 8.34 -40.14
CA LEU A 255 0.94 9.54 -40.99
C LEU A 255 2.25 9.88 -41.73
N ARG A 256 3.38 9.27 -41.33
CA ARG A 256 4.73 9.53 -41.85
C ARG A 256 5.29 8.31 -42.59
N LYS A 257 4.66 7.96 -43.73
CA LYS A 257 5.12 6.90 -44.65
C LYS A 257 5.55 7.51 -45.99
N GLY A 258 6.83 7.41 -46.36
CA GLY A 258 7.35 7.87 -47.67
C GLY A 258 8.79 8.40 -47.63
N LYS A 259 9.30 8.87 -48.78
CA LYS A 259 10.67 9.39 -48.95
C LYS A 259 10.97 10.71 -48.19
N ASN A 260 9.95 11.41 -47.70
CA ASN A 260 10.04 12.62 -46.87
C ASN A 260 9.40 12.43 -45.48
N ALA A 261 9.43 11.21 -44.94
CA ALA A 261 8.89 10.91 -43.61
C ALA A 261 9.85 11.37 -42.49
N ALA A 262 9.96 12.68 -42.30
CA ALA A 262 10.73 13.29 -41.22
C ALA A 262 10.13 12.96 -39.83
N ASN A 263 10.99 12.90 -38.80
CA ASN A 263 10.62 12.76 -37.40
C ASN A 263 9.76 11.52 -37.04
N ARG A 264 10.10 10.36 -37.61
CA ARG A 264 9.56 9.09 -37.09
C ARG A 264 10.01 8.88 -35.65
N LEU A 265 9.12 8.33 -34.82
CA LEU A 265 9.39 8.08 -33.41
C LEU A 265 9.69 6.61 -33.18
N HIS A 266 10.78 6.34 -32.47
CA HIS A 266 11.12 5.05 -31.92
C HIS A 266 11.05 5.14 -30.40
N VAL A 267 10.49 4.15 -29.74
CA VAL A 267 10.40 4.11 -28.28
C VAL A 267 11.22 2.94 -27.78
N ILE A 268 12.19 3.23 -26.92
CA ILE A 268 12.98 2.24 -26.18
C ILE A 268 12.43 2.21 -24.75
N GLU A 269 11.85 1.07 -24.37
CA GLU A 269 11.33 0.83 -23.03
C GLU A 269 12.35 0.07 -22.19
N LEU A 270 13.01 0.75 -21.25
CA LEU A 270 14.13 0.20 -20.46
C LEU A 270 13.76 -1.05 -19.64
N ARG A 271 12.47 -1.29 -19.39
CA ARG A 271 11.99 -2.49 -18.66
C ARG A 271 11.78 -3.71 -19.55
N SER A 272 11.38 -3.53 -20.80
CA SER A 272 10.81 -4.63 -21.61
C SER A 272 11.44 -4.77 -23.00
N ASP A 273 12.22 -3.79 -23.47
CA ASP A 273 12.82 -3.81 -24.80
C ASP A 273 13.76 -5.02 -24.99
N GLU A 274 13.68 -5.69 -26.13
CA GLU A 274 14.44 -6.92 -26.39
C GLU A 274 15.94 -6.67 -26.58
N THR A 275 16.32 -5.47 -27.03
CA THR A 275 17.71 -5.11 -27.35
C THR A 275 18.37 -4.30 -26.24
N TYR A 276 17.63 -3.32 -25.70
CA TYR A 276 18.12 -2.35 -24.71
C TYR A 276 17.44 -2.48 -23.35
N GLY A 277 16.51 -3.42 -23.19
CA GLY A 277 15.85 -3.69 -21.92
C GLY A 277 16.72 -4.52 -20.99
N ALA A 278 16.12 -5.01 -19.90
CA ALA A 278 16.83 -5.62 -18.76
C ALA A 278 17.82 -4.69 -18.03
N PHE A 279 17.85 -3.40 -18.37
CA PHE A 279 18.58 -2.35 -17.64
C PHE A 279 18.05 -2.19 -16.21
N ILE A 280 16.73 -2.31 -16.02
CA ILE A 280 16.09 -2.39 -14.70
C ILE A 280 15.22 -3.64 -14.67
N ARG A 281 15.78 -4.74 -14.16
CA ARG A 281 15.05 -5.99 -13.95
C ARG A 281 14.73 -6.12 -12.46
N HIS A 282 13.45 -5.98 -12.11
CA HIS A 282 12.99 -6.39 -10.79
C HIS A 282 13.04 -7.93 -10.73
N GLU A 283 13.96 -8.47 -9.95
CA GLU A 283 13.94 -9.88 -9.58
C GLU A 283 13.12 -10.02 -8.30
N PRO A 284 11.97 -10.71 -8.35
CA PRO A 284 11.14 -10.87 -7.17
C PRO A 284 11.87 -11.70 -6.13
N ALA A 285 11.58 -11.42 -4.85
CA ALA A 285 12.02 -12.26 -3.77
C ALA A 285 11.58 -13.73 -3.99
N SER A 286 12.38 -14.66 -3.50
CA SER A 286 12.12 -16.10 -3.65
C SER A 286 12.37 -16.82 -2.34
N ALA A 287 11.61 -17.90 -2.12
CA ALA A 287 11.68 -18.69 -0.90
C ALA A 287 11.73 -20.18 -1.24
N ARG A 288 12.65 -20.91 -0.60
CA ARG A 288 12.65 -22.39 -0.61
C ARG A 288 12.02 -22.87 0.69
N MET A 289 11.01 -23.72 0.56
CA MET A 289 10.28 -24.23 1.70
C MET A 289 9.83 -25.67 1.53
N ARG A 290 9.66 -26.32 2.67
CA ARG A 290 9.15 -27.68 2.79
C ARG A 290 7.87 -27.65 3.63
N ILE A 291 6.78 -28.07 3.01
CA ILE A 291 5.47 -28.19 3.65
C ILE A 291 5.11 -29.67 3.67
N ALA A 292 4.96 -30.24 4.88
CA ALA A 292 4.68 -31.65 5.06
C ALA A 292 3.57 -31.87 6.08
N ARG A 293 2.64 -32.78 5.75
CA ARG A 293 1.55 -33.15 6.64
C ARG A 293 1.90 -34.39 7.48
N LYS A 294 1.58 -34.33 8.77
CA LYS A 294 1.61 -35.46 9.71
C LYS A 294 0.28 -35.51 10.48
N GLY A 295 -0.67 -36.28 9.96
CA GLY A 295 -1.99 -36.45 10.59
C GLY A 295 -2.83 -35.16 10.57
N PRO A 296 -3.27 -34.63 11.73
CA PRO A 296 -4.03 -33.39 11.82
C PRO A 296 -3.15 -32.13 11.76
N ARG A 297 -1.81 -32.27 11.65
CA ARG A 297 -0.86 -31.16 11.65
C ARG A 297 -0.11 -31.04 10.34
N VAL A 298 0.19 -29.81 9.95
CA VAL A 298 1.13 -29.48 8.88
C VAL A 298 2.33 -28.77 9.49
N THR A 299 3.52 -29.23 9.10
CA THR A 299 4.78 -28.57 9.42
C THR A 299 5.22 -27.77 8.20
N VAL A 300 5.46 -26.47 8.40
CA VAL A 300 6.00 -25.54 7.42
C VAL A 300 7.42 -25.19 7.84
N VAL A 301 8.40 -25.50 7.00
CA VAL A 301 9.81 -25.15 7.21
C VAL A 301 10.29 -24.28 6.06
N ILE A 302 10.73 -23.07 6.36
CA ILE A 302 11.40 -22.18 5.40
C ILE A 302 12.88 -22.52 5.45
N GLU A 303 13.38 -23.12 4.38
CA GLU A 303 14.78 -23.56 4.28
C GLU A 303 15.69 -22.37 3.93
N ASP A 304 15.20 -21.47 3.06
CA ASP A 304 15.96 -20.33 2.58
C ASP A 304 15.02 -19.24 2.04
N PHE A 305 15.47 -17.99 2.10
CA PHE A 305 14.77 -16.82 1.57
C PHE A 305 15.78 -15.86 0.98
N VAL A 306 15.51 -15.34 -0.22
CA VAL A 306 16.38 -14.41 -0.93
C VAL A 306 15.55 -13.23 -1.39
N SER A 307 15.91 -12.03 -0.93
CA SER A 307 15.39 -10.76 -1.46
C SER A 307 16.49 -10.07 -2.29
N PRO A 308 16.40 -10.10 -3.63
CA PRO A 308 17.36 -9.41 -4.51
C PRO A 308 17.49 -7.92 -4.18
N SER A 309 16.36 -7.26 -3.89
CA SER A 309 16.29 -5.83 -3.50
C SER A 309 17.11 -5.50 -2.25
N ILE A 310 17.08 -6.37 -1.22
CA ILE A 310 17.91 -6.20 -0.01
C ILE A 310 19.39 -6.40 -0.33
N ILE A 311 19.72 -7.44 -1.09
CA ILE A 311 21.10 -7.79 -1.44
C ILE A 311 21.75 -6.66 -2.26
N GLU A 312 21.02 -6.12 -3.23
CA GLU A 312 21.49 -5.00 -4.05
C GLU A 312 21.80 -3.77 -3.19
N ARG A 313 20.88 -3.39 -2.30
CA ARG A 313 21.07 -2.25 -1.39
C ARG A 313 22.28 -2.44 -0.47
N LEU A 314 22.47 -3.64 0.07
CA LEU A 314 23.62 -3.94 0.92
C LEU A 314 24.92 -3.83 0.11
N ARG A 315 24.96 -4.31 -1.14
CA ARG A 315 26.12 -4.18 -2.03
C ARG A 315 26.45 -2.71 -2.32
N GLN A 316 25.45 -1.87 -2.57
CA GLN A 316 25.66 -0.42 -2.78
C GLN A 316 26.26 0.27 -1.55
N GLN A 317 25.90 -0.15 -0.34
CA GLN A 317 26.42 0.43 0.91
C GLN A 317 27.81 -0.08 1.30
N ALA A 318 28.16 -1.32 0.92
CA ALA A 318 29.37 -2.00 1.40
C ALA A 318 30.62 -1.74 0.54
N GLY A 319 30.50 -0.99 -0.56
CA GLY A 319 31.63 -0.71 -1.45
C GLY A 319 32.25 -1.97 -2.03
N VAL A 320 33.51 -2.28 -1.67
CA VAL A 320 34.30 -3.39 -2.25
C VAL A 320 33.98 -4.75 -1.62
N LEU A 321 33.45 -4.78 -0.40
CA LEU A 321 33.16 -6.04 0.31
C LEU A 321 31.72 -6.46 0.03
N GLN A 322 31.51 -7.68 -0.49
CA GLN A 322 30.18 -8.22 -0.62
C GLN A 322 29.61 -8.57 0.76
N PRO A 323 28.50 -7.95 1.19
CA PRO A 323 27.87 -8.28 2.45
C PRO A 323 27.31 -9.70 2.37
N LYS A 324 27.71 -10.54 3.32
CA LYS A 324 27.23 -11.91 3.43
C LYS A 324 26.15 -11.96 4.50
N ILE A 325 24.97 -12.43 4.11
CA ILE A 325 23.88 -12.71 5.03
C ILE A 325 24.00 -14.19 5.39
N ASP A 326 24.47 -14.47 6.61
CA ASP A 326 24.64 -15.86 7.07
C ASP A 326 23.31 -16.51 7.50
N ASP A 327 22.29 -15.69 7.82
CA ASP A 327 20.96 -16.15 8.22
C ASP A 327 19.87 -15.43 7.41
N TRP A 328 19.15 -16.17 6.56
CA TRP A 328 18.10 -15.62 5.70
C TRP A 328 17.02 -14.88 6.48
N ARG A 329 16.80 -15.26 7.75
CA ARG A 329 15.77 -14.65 8.61
C ARG A 329 16.02 -13.16 8.84
N ALA A 330 17.27 -12.71 8.71
CA ALA A 330 17.61 -11.29 8.81
C ALA A 330 17.01 -10.43 7.67
N MET A 331 16.58 -11.06 6.57
CA MET A 331 15.91 -10.38 5.47
C MET A 331 14.38 -10.34 5.62
N VAL A 332 13.81 -11.07 6.57
CA VAL A 332 12.36 -11.29 6.69
C VAL A 332 11.78 -10.46 7.82
N ASP A 333 10.75 -9.66 7.53
CA ASP A 333 10.02 -8.86 8.50
C ASP A 333 8.86 -9.66 9.12
N SER A 334 8.15 -10.47 8.33
CA SER A 334 7.07 -11.31 8.87
C SER A 334 6.78 -12.55 8.01
N VAL A 335 6.20 -13.57 8.64
CA VAL A 335 5.68 -14.77 7.99
C VAL A 335 4.22 -14.95 8.40
N ALA A 336 3.33 -15.06 7.43
CA ALA A 336 1.92 -15.37 7.62
C ALA A 336 1.57 -16.69 6.92
N ILE A 337 0.77 -17.54 7.57
CA ILE A 337 0.36 -18.84 7.05
C ILE A 337 -1.16 -18.92 7.03
N ASP A 338 -1.71 -19.24 5.87
CA ASP A 338 -3.09 -19.65 5.68
C ASP A 338 -3.14 -21.18 5.59
N SER A 339 -3.87 -21.81 6.50
CA SER A 339 -4.00 -23.26 6.58
C SER A 339 -5.06 -23.84 5.64
N ASN A 340 -5.88 -22.98 5.01
CA ASN A 340 -6.96 -23.36 4.12
C ASN A 340 -7.20 -22.32 3.01
N TRP A 341 -6.15 -22.04 2.26
CA TRP A 341 -6.16 -21.04 1.20
C TRP A 341 -7.08 -21.45 0.04
N ASN A 342 -8.02 -20.58 -0.29
CA ASN A 342 -9.03 -20.80 -1.33
C ASN A 342 -8.66 -20.20 -2.70
N GLY A 343 -7.48 -19.57 -2.83
CA GLY A 343 -7.07 -18.89 -4.06
C GLY A 343 -7.51 -17.42 -4.16
N SER A 344 -8.27 -16.89 -3.21
CA SER A 344 -8.83 -15.53 -3.27
C SER A 344 -8.56 -14.68 -2.04
N VAL A 345 -8.85 -15.18 -0.83
CA VAL A 345 -8.79 -14.40 0.42
C VAL A 345 -7.87 -15.07 1.43
N PHE A 346 -6.87 -14.32 1.94
CA PHE A 346 -5.79 -14.93 2.70
C PHE A 346 -6.15 -14.83 4.15
N ASN A 347 -6.54 -15.96 4.72
CA ASN A 347 -7.01 -16.07 6.09
C ASN A 347 -5.86 -16.52 6.95
N VAL A 348 -5.28 -15.58 7.70
CA VAL A 348 -4.10 -15.85 8.53
C VAL A 348 -4.51 -16.79 9.66
N ALA A 349 -4.04 -18.03 9.59
CA ALA A 349 -4.13 -19.02 10.66
C ALA A 349 -2.99 -18.86 11.67
N LEU A 350 -1.80 -18.47 11.20
CA LEU A 350 -0.64 -18.17 12.03
C LEU A 350 0.11 -16.97 11.46
N SER A 351 0.52 -16.04 12.34
CA SER A 351 1.38 -14.91 12.00
C SER A 351 2.60 -14.92 12.92
N ASP A 352 3.79 -14.83 12.35
CA ASP A 352 5.06 -14.63 13.05
C ASP A 352 5.67 -13.30 12.64
N THR A 353 5.72 -12.37 13.59
CA THR A 353 6.26 -11.02 13.42
C THR A 353 7.15 -10.75 14.63
N PRO A 354 8.47 -10.54 14.46
CA PRO A 354 9.37 -10.29 15.56
C PRO A 354 8.98 -9.02 16.33
N GLU A 355 8.94 -9.08 17.67
CA GLU A 355 8.53 -7.95 18.51
C GLU A 355 9.64 -6.89 18.65
N LYS A 356 10.90 -7.34 18.72
CA LYS A 356 12.06 -6.44 18.82
C LYS A 356 12.85 -6.46 17.51
N LYS A 357 13.53 -5.35 17.22
CA LYS A 357 14.40 -5.22 16.03
C LYS A 357 15.55 -6.23 15.96
N THR A 358 15.92 -6.84 17.09
CA THR A 358 16.97 -7.85 17.19
C THR A 358 16.46 -9.27 17.01
N ASP A 359 15.13 -9.45 17.05
CA ASP A 359 14.51 -10.76 17.02
C ASP A 359 14.30 -11.17 15.55
N LEU A 360 14.33 -12.48 15.31
CA LEU A 360 14.16 -13.08 13.99
C LEU A 360 12.91 -13.96 13.99
N VAL A 361 12.31 -14.14 12.81
CA VAL A 361 11.23 -15.11 12.62
C VAL A 361 11.70 -16.52 12.95
N LYS A 362 10.79 -17.40 13.38
CA LYS A 362 11.12 -18.78 13.80
C LYS A 362 11.64 -19.62 12.63
N GLY A 363 11.03 -19.46 11.45
CA GLY A 363 11.36 -20.21 10.24
C GLY A 363 10.81 -21.64 10.17
N SER A 364 10.29 -22.18 11.28
CA SER A 364 9.58 -23.46 11.34
C SER A 364 8.29 -23.32 12.15
N TYR A 365 7.19 -23.81 11.59
CA TYR A 365 5.85 -23.63 12.15
C TYR A 365 5.06 -24.94 12.10
N GLU A 366 4.25 -25.17 13.14
CA GLU A 366 3.26 -26.24 13.16
C GLU A 366 1.87 -25.62 13.22
N ILE A 367 0.99 -26.06 12.33
CA ILE A 367 -0.40 -25.62 12.25
C ILE A 367 -1.34 -26.83 12.23
N ASP A 368 -2.45 -26.72 12.93
CA ASP A 368 -3.52 -27.71 12.88
C ASP A 368 -4.41 -27.45 11.65
N ILE A 369 -4.74 -28.52 10.91
CA ILE A 369 -5.62 -28.46 9.74
C ILE A 369 -6.86 -29.32 9.98
N GLN A 370 -8.03 -28.77 9.64
CA GLN A 370 -9.31 -29.45 9.85
C GLN A 370 -9.71 -30.34 8.66
N SER A 371 -9.24 -30.02 7.46
CA SER A 371 -9.65 -30.68 6.22
C SER A 371 -8.76 -31.86 5.83
N LYS A 372 -9.36 -32.88 5.20
CA LYS A 372 -8.63 -34.04 4.65
C LYS A 372 -7.72 -33.68 3.47
N GLN A 373 -8.02 -32.60 2.75
CA GLN A 373 -7.16 -32.05 1.71
C GLN A 373 -7.29 -30.54 1.77
N THR A 374 -6.16 -29.83 1.80
CA THR A 374 -6.18 -28.39 1.87
C THR A 374 -4.96 -27.80 1.18
N THR A 375 -5.07 -26.56 0.73
CA THR A 375 -3.94 -25.80 0.21
C THR A 375 -3.43 -24.91 1.32
N VAL A 376 -2.19 -25.14 1.73
CA VAL A 376 -1.49 -24.26 2.67
C VAL A 376 -0.80 -23.18 1.85
N ALA A 377 -1.02 -21.92 2.21
CA ALA A 377 -0.33 -20.78 1.63
C ALA A 377 0.55 -20.11 2.68
N VAL A 378 1.81 -19.90 2.32
CA VAL A 378 2.81 -19.24 3.17
C VAL A 378 3.19 -17.94 2.47
N ARG A 379 2.95 -16.83 3.17
CA ARG A 379 3.34 -15.50 2.74
C ARG A 379 4.50 -15.02 3.60
N ILE A 380 5.57 -14.63 2.93
CA ILE A 380 6.78 -14.09 3.55
C ILE A 380 6.91 -12.65 3.09
N THR A 381 7.04 -11.72 4.03
CA THR A 381 7.26 -10.30 3.75
C THR A 381 8.68 -9.94 4.19
N ASP A 382 9.45 -9.34 3.29
CA ASP A 382 10.82 -8.93 3.57
C ASP A 382 10.91 -7.59 4.32
N MET A 383 12.12 -7.21 4.76
CA MET A 383 12.38 -5.95 5.47
C MET A 383 12.13 -4.68 4.65
N LEU A 384 11.96 -4.80 3.32
CA LEU A 384 11.61 -3.71 2.43
C LEU A 384 10.11 -3.67 2.10
N GLY A 385 9.36 -4.70 2.49
CA GLY A 385 7.92 -4.85 2.25
C GLY A 385 7.58 -5.67 1.00
N GLU A 386 8.54 -6.32 0.34
CA GLU A 386 8.26 -7.24 -0.77
C GLU A 386 7.67 -8.55 -0.25
N GLU A 387 6.66 -9.07 -0.96
CA GLU A 387 5.94 -10.28 -0.58
C GLU A 387 6.25 -11.44 -1.52
N VAL A 388 6.44 -12.62 -0.93
CA VAL A 388 6.50 -13.91 -1.63
C VAL A 388 5.38 -14.78 -1.11
N LEU A 389 4.53 -15.25 -2.02
CA LEU A 389 3.47 -16.22 -1.73
C LEU A 389 3.85 -17.57 -2.31
N VAL A 390 3.97 -18.59 -1.45
CA VAL A 390 4.17 -19.97 -1.87
C VAL A 390 2.98 -20.81 -1.40
N THR A 391 2.47 -21.66 -2.29
CA THR A 391 1.31 -22.51 -1.99
C THR A 391 1.67 -23.98 -2.19
N THR A 392 1.10 -24.86 -1.38
CA THR A 392 1.25 -26.31 -1.52
C THR A 392 0.00 -27.01 -1.04
N SER A 393 -0.53 -27.91 -1.85
CA SER A 393 -1.65 -28.77 -1.48
C SER A 393 -1.18 -29.98 -0.69
N VAL A 394 -1.80 -30.26 0.46
CA VAL A 394 -1.42 -31.28 1.45
C VAL A 394 -2.61 -32.03 2.05
#